data_AF-A0A0M9BPG6-F1
#
_entry.id   AF-A0A0M9BPG6-F1
#
_cell.length_a   1.000
_cell.length_b   1.000
_cell.length_c   1.000
_cell.angle_alpha   90.00
_cell.angle_beta   90.00
_cell.angle_gamma   90.00
#
_symmetry.space_group_name_H-M   'P 1'
#
loop_
_entity.id
_entity.type
_entity.pdbx_description
1 polymer ?
#
loop_
_entity_poly.entity_id
_entity_poly.type
_entity_poly.pdbx_seq_one_letter_code
_entity_poly.pdbx_strand_id
1 'polypeptide(L)'
;MGKYKAALQAAIAGLTEVNLTAPIVIQDVYLRDSIKTALGITGDLTFGDMLKLTTLNSKSGRLRSLEGLQYANNLVRLDITGNAITDFSPLKGLTKLDNLLANPQIVEIPLKPLI
;
A
#
# COMPACT_ATOMS: atom_id res chain seq x y z
N MET A 1 -1.66 17.43 -40.35
CA MET A 1 -0.75 16.61 -39.52
C MET A 1 -0.10 17.36 -38.34
N GLY A 2 0.13 18.68 -38.37
CA GLY A 2 0.85 19.39 -37.28
C GLY A 2 0.08 19.61 -35.97
N LYS A 3 -1.24 19.82 -36.00
CA LYS A 3 -2.04 20.14 -34.79
C LYS A 3 -2.14 18.97 -33.80
N TYR A 4 -2.29 17.74 -34.31
CA TYR A 4 -2.34 16.52 -33.49
C TYR A 4 -0.98 16.18 -32.86
N LYS A 5 0.13 16.48 -33.54
CA LYS A 5 1.48 16.30 -33.00
C LYS A 5 1.75 17.25 -31.82
N ALA A 6 1.35 18.51 -31.93
CA ALA A 6 1.51 19.50 -30.87
C ALA A 6 0.65 19.18 -29.63
N ALA A 7 -0.61 18.77 -29.84
CA ALA A 7 -1.49 18.36 -28.74
C ALA A 7 -0.97 17.10 -28.02
N LEU A 8 -0.45 16.12 -28.77
CA LEU A 8 0.18 14.93 -28.19
C LEU A 8 1.43 15.28 -27.38
N GLN A 9 2.29 16.17 -27.90
CA GLN A 9 3.49 16.62 -27.21
C GLN A 9 3.16 17.34 -25.89
N ALA A 10 2.14 18.19 -25.90
CA ALA A 10 1.68 18.91 -24.70
C ALA A 10 1.05 17.96 -23.66
N ALA A 11 0.30 16.96 -24.12
CA ALA A 11 -0.25 15.92 -23.24
C ALA A 11 0.88 15.11 -22.56
N ILE A 12 1.91 14.72 -23.33
CA ILE A 12 3.08 14.00 -22.79
C ILE A 12 3.88 14.88 -21.83
N ALA A 13 4.08 16.17 -22.15
CA ALA A 13 4.80 17.11 -21.28
C ALA A 13 4.05 17.43 -19.98
N GLY A 14 2.71 17.28 -19.98
CA GLY A 14 1.87 17.39 -18.79
C GLY A 14 1.80 16.11 -17.95
N LEU A 15 2.34 14.99 -18.44
CA LEU A 15 2.50 13.78 -17.63
C LEU A 15 3.67 14.03 -16.68
N THR A 16 3.38 14.08 -15.39
CA THR A 16 4.43 13.98 -14.37
C THR A 16 5.03 12.58 -14.46
N GLU A 17 6.32 12.48 -14.79
CA GLU A 17 7.03 11.20 -14.77
C GLU A 17 6.92 10.59 -13.37
N VAL A 18 6.27 9.43 -13.27
CA VAL A 18 6.21 8.69 -12.00
C VAL A 18 7.57 8.08 -11.78
N ASN A 19 8.29 8.56 -10.76
CA ASN A 19 9.58 8.00 -10.38
C ASN A 19 9.37 6.63 -9.69
N LEU A 20 9.45 5.57 -10.47
CA LEU A 20 9.25 4.20 -9.99
C LEU A 20 10.34 3.72 -9.03
N THR A 21 11.52 4.33 -9.04
CA THR A 21 12.67 3.90 -8.22
C THR A 21 12.81 4.70 -6.93
N ALA A 22 11.97 5.73 -6.74
CA ALA A 22 11.95 6.49 -5.50
C ALA A 22 11.61 5.57 -4.31
N PRO A 23 12.43 5.57 -3.24
CA PRO A 23 12.12 4.82 -2.02
C PRO A 23 10.83 5.32 -1.37
N ILE A 24 10.01 4.39 -0.91
CA ILE A 24 8.78 4.62 -0.14
C ILE A 24 9.03 4.21 1.30
N VAL A 25 8.60 5.08 2.22
CA VAL A 25 8.63 4.81 3.66
C VAL A 25 7.25 4.30 4.10
N ILE A 26 7.21 3.05 4.57
CA ILE A 26 6.07 2.46 5.27
C ILE A 26 6.41 2.44 6.76
N GLN A 27 5.69 3.24 7.55
CA GLN A 27 5.97 3.46 8.97
C GLN A 27 5.63 2.24 9.83
N ASP A 28 4.52 1.58 9.53
CA ASP A 28 4.16 0.33 10.20
C ASP A 28 5.13 -0.78 9.77
N VAL A 29 5.99 -1.18 10.70
CA VAL A 29 7.05 -2.17 10.41
C VAL A 29 6.47 -3.52 10.01
N TYR A 30 5.32 -3.92 10.58
CA TYR A 30 4.70 -5.20 10.25
C TYR A 30 4.09 -5.16 8.85
N LEU A 31 3.53 -4.02 8.44
CA LEU A 31 3.06 -3.81 7.07
C LEU A 31 4.22 -3.88 6.08
N ARG A 32 5.26 -3.09 6.36
CA ARG A 32 6.46 -3.01 5.52
C ARG A 32 7.08 -4.38 5.33
N ASP A 33 7.27 -5.12 6.41
CA ASP A 33 7.93 -6.43 6.37
C ASP A 33 7.04 -7.44 5.64
N SER A 34 5.72 -7.41 5.83
CA SER A 34 4.79 -8.26 5.07
C SER A 34 4.83 -7.99 3.56
N ILE A 35 4.89 -6.72 3.15
CA ILE A 35 5.02 -6.33 1.74
C ILE A 35 6.36 -6.78 1.17
N LYS A 36 7.45 -6.53 1.88
CA LYS A 36 8.80 -6.95 1.47
C LYS A 36 8.88 -8.47 1.32
N THR A 37 8.34 -9.22 2.26
CA THR A 37 8.26 -10.69 2.17
C THR A 37 7.41 -11.13 0.98
N ALA A 38 6.24 -10.54 0.76
CA ALA A 38 5.37 -10.89 -0.37
C ALA A 38 6.03 -10.64 -1.73
N LEU A 39 6.90 -9.63 -1.83
CA LEU A 39 7.61 -9.26 -3.06
C LEU A 39 9.02 -9.86 -3.16
N GLY A 40 9.52 -10.53 -2.12
CA GLY A 40 10.89 -11.07 -2.08
C GLY A 40 11.98 -9.98 -2.06
N ILE A 41 11.70 -8.82 -1.46
CA ILE A 41 12.59 -7.66 -1.44
C ILE A 41 13.32 -7.57 -0.10
N THR A 42 14.64 -7.40 -0.13
CA THR A 42 15.47 -7.17 1.06
C THR A 42 15.92 -5.71 1.20
N GLY A 43 16.02 -4.99 0.08
CA GLY A 43 16.42 -3.58 0.03
C GLY A 43 15.27 -2.60 0.30
N ASP A 44 15.44 -1.37 -0.19
CA ASP A 44 14.42 -0.34 -0.10
C ASP A 44 13.20 -0.70 -0.96
N LEU A 45 12.02 -0.38 -0.43
CA LEU A 45 10.77 -0.56 -1.15
C LEU A 45 10.54 0.66 -2.04
N THR A 46 10.19 0.46 -3.30
CA THR A 46 9.96 1.56 -4.24
C THR A 46 8.51 1.64 -4.72
N PHE A 47 8.14 2.72 -5.41
CA PHE A 47 6.82 2.82 -6.03
C PHE A 47 6.60 1.74 -7.09
N GLY A 48 7.63 1.42 -7.88
CA GLY A 48 7.58 0.35 -8.88
C GLY A 48 7.32 -1.02 -8.25
N ASP A 49 7.81 -1.26 -7.03
CA ASP A 49 7.55 -2.50 -6.31
C ASP A 49 6.11 -2.58 -5.78
N MET A 50 5.57 -1.48 -5.29
CA MET A 50 4.17 -1.41 -4.85
C MET A 50 3.19 -1.71 -5.99
N LEU A 51 3.51 -1.31 -7.22
CA LEU A 51 2.71 -1.67 -8.39
C LEU A 51 2.72 -3.18 -8.71
N LYS A 52 3.71 -3.95 -8.23
CA LYS A 52 3.76 -5.41 -8.44
C LYS A 52 2.90 -6.17 -7.43
N LEU A 53 2.53 -5.54 -6.32
CA LEU A 53 1.77 -6.18 -5.24
C LEU A 53 0.32 -6.42 -5.68
N THR A 54 -0.05 -7.68 -5.88
CA THR A 54 -1.41 -8.09 -6.29
C THR A 54 -2.14 -8.84 -5.19
N THR A 55 -1.41 -9.46 -4.26
CA THR A 55 -1.96 -10.15 -3.10
C THR A 55 -1.07 -9.86 -1.89
N LEU A 56 -1.68 -9.55 -0.76
CA LEU A 56 -0.99 -9.36 0.51
C LEU A 56 -1.72 -10.10 1.62
N ASN A 57 -0.98 -10.91 2.38
CA ASN A 57 -1.43 -11.52 3.62
C ASN A 57 -0.54 -10.99 4.75
N SER A 58 -1.14 -10.28 5.70
CA SER A 58 -0.45 -9.65 6.82
C SER A 58 -1.23 -9.85 8.11
N LYS A 59 -1.21 -11.07 8.64
CA LYS A 59 -1.88 -11.47 9.89
C LYS A 59 -0.92 -11.45 11.07
N SER A 60 -0.31 -10.29 11.36
CA SER A 60 0.73 -10.21 12.39
C SER A 60 0.17 -10.11 13.82
N GLY A 61 -1.10 -9.73 14.00
CA GLY A 61 -1.63 -9.33 15.31
C GLY A 61 -1.23 -7.91 15.72
N ARG A 62 -0.30 -7.30 14.96
CA ARG A 62 0.45 -6.12 15.38
C ARG A 62 0.40 -4.98 14.36
N LEU A 63 -0.23 -5.19 13.21
CA LEU A 63 -0.51 -4.14 12.25
C LEU A 63 -1.47 -3.12 12.89
N ARG A 64 -1.11 -1.83 12.78
CA ARG A 64 -1.88 -0.68 13.31
C ARG A 64 -2.24 0.32 12.22
N SER A 65 -1.46 0.39 11.15
CA SER A 65 -1.71 1.30 10.04
C SER A 65 -1.60 0.62 8.68
N LEU A 66 -2.45 1.07 7.74
CA LEU A 66 -2.42 0.69 6.33
C LEU A 66 -1.71 1.74 5.45
N GLU A 67 -1.18 2.82 6.05
CA GLU A 67 -0.44 3.84 5.34
C GLU A 67 0.74 3.25 4.55
N GLY A 68 0.80 3.59 3.27
CA GLY A 68 1.66 2.99 2.26
C GLY A 68 0.89 2.12 1.26
N LEU A 69 -0.22 1.47 1.65
CA LEU A 69 -0.98 0.62 0.73
C LEU A 69 -1.71 1.41 -0.37
N GLN A 70 -1.91 2.72 -0.22
CA GLN A 70 -2.47 3.59 -1.27
C GLN A 70 -1.66 3.55 -2.57
N TYR A 71 -0.40 3.12 -2.52
CA TYR A 71 0.45 3.00 -3.70
C TYR A 71 0.34 1.64 -4.41
N ALA A 72 -0.29 0.63 -3.78
CA ALA A 72 -0.46 -0.71 -4.33
C ALA A 72 -1.66 -0.79 -5.30
N ASN A 73 -1.65 0.01 -6.36
CA ASN A 73 -2.78 0.18 -7.30
C ASN A 73 -3.21 -1.11 -8.03
N ASN A 74 -2.39 -2.16 -7.99
CA ASN A 74 -2.70 -3.47 -8.57
C ASN A 74 -3.12 -4.52 -7.53
N LEU A 75 -3.30 -4.14 -6.27
CA LEU A 75 -3.74 -5.03 -5.21
C LEU A 75 -5.17 -5.54 -5.48
N VAL A 76 -5.34 -6.85 -5.49
CA VAL A 76 -6.62 -7.53 -5.73
C VAL A 76 -7.12 -8.22 -4.47
N ARG A 77 -6.22 -8.78 -3.67
CA ARG A 77 -6.56 -9.52 -2.45
C ARG A 77 -5.75 -9.01 -1.27
N LEU A 78 -6.44 -8.62 -0.20
CA LEU A 78 -5.84 -8.17 1.04
C LEU A 78 -6.43 -8.96 2.22
N ASP A 79 -5.56 -9.62 2.96
CA ASP A 79 -5.93 -10.27 4.21
C ASP A 79 -5.13 -9.66 5.38
N ILE A 80 -5.83 -8.89 6.20
CA ILE A 80 -5.33 -8.18 7.39
C ILE A 80 -6.11 -8.61 8.64
N THR A 81 -6.66 -9.82 8.60
CA THR A 81 -7.45 -10.42 9.67
C THR A 81 -6.63 -10.51 10.96
N GLY A 82 -7.26 -10.17 12.08
CA GLY A 82 -6.69 -10.30 13.42
C GLY A 82 -5.68 -9.21 13.78
N ASN A 83 -5.73 -8.03 13.16
CA ASN A 83 -4.88 -6.88 13.50
C ASN A 83 -5.65 -5.82 14.31
N ALA A 84 -5.09 -4.63 14.50
CA ALA A 84 -5.79 -3.51 15.16
C ALA A 84 -5.85 -2.27 14.25
N ILE A 85 -6.38 -2.46 13.04
CA ILE A 85 -6.64 -1.38 12.08
C ILE A 85 -7.95 -0.69 12.43
N THR A 86 -7.88 0.62 12.58
CA THR A 86 -9.04 1.50 12.84
C THR A 86 -9.33 2.45 11.68
N ASP A 87 -8.33 2.75 10.84
CA ASP A 87 -8.48 3.55 9.63
C ASP A 87 -8.22 2.74 8.36
N PHE A 88 -9.23 2.69 7.49
CA PHE A 88 -9.21 2.03 6.19
C PHE A 88 -9.11 3.02 5.02
N SER A 89 -9.02 4.32 5.30
CA SER A 89 -8.89 5.37 4.29
C SER A 89 -7.74 5.16 3.28
N PRO A 90 -6.59 4.53 3.62
CA PRO A 90 -5.54 4.24 2.65
C PRO A 90 -5.97 3.29 1.52
N LEU A 91 -7.06 2.53 1.70
CA LEU A 91 -7.59 1.61 0.69
C LEU A 91 -8.54 2.28 -0.30
N LYS A 92 -8.99 3.50 -0.04
CA LYS A 92 -10.07 4.18 -0.77
C LYS A 92 -9.84 4.24 -2.28
N GLY A 93 -8.59 4.35 -2.71
CA GLY A 93 -8.21 4.46 -4.13
C GLY A 93 -7.94 3.12 -4.83
N LEU A 94 -7.95 1.99 -4.11
CA LEU A 94 -7.56 0.69 -4.65
C LEU A 94 -8.71 0.05 -5.43
N THR A 95 -8.99 0.57 -6.63
CA THR A 95 -10.14 0.17 -7.45
C THR A 95 -10.11 -1.29 -7.94
N LYS A 96 -8.96 -1.97 -7.81
CA LYS A 96 -8.80 -3.39 -8.15
C LYS A 96 -8.97 -4.33 -6.96
N LEU A 97 -9.08 -3.80 -5.74
CA LEU A 97 -9.24 -4.59 -4.54
C LEU A 97 -10.64 -5.22 -4.53
N ASP A 98 -10.68 -6.53 -4.76
CA ASP A 98 -11.91 -7.30 -4.93
C ASP A 98 -12.19 -8.19 -3.71
N ASN A 99 -11.13 -8.60 -3.00
CA ASN A 99 -11.25 -9.42 -1.80
C ASN A 99 -10.50 -8.80 -0.62
N LEU A 100 -11.27 -8.31 0.36
CA LEU A 100 -10.77 -7.79 1.62
C LEU A 100 -11.23 -8.67 2.79
N LEU A 101 -10.28 -9.34 3.42
CA LEU A 101 -10.48 -10.06 4.68
C LEU A 101 -9.88 -9.24 5.82
N ALA A 102 -10.75 -8.61 6.61
CA ALA A 102 -10.36 -7.74 7.72
C ALA A 102 -11.05 -8.09 9.04
N ASN A 103 -11.90 -9.11 9.13
CA ASN A 103 -12.60 -9.46 10.36
C ASN A 103 -11.98 -10.71 11.00
N PRO A 104 -11.56 -10.68 12.29
CA PRO A 104 -11.69 -9.58 13.26
C PRO A 104 -10.63 -8.48 13.17
N GLN A 105 -10.97 -7.30 13.70
CA GLN A 105 -10.00 -6.32 14.19
C GLN A 105 -10.04 -6.28 15.71
N ILE A 106 -8.89 -5.99 16.31
CA ILE A 106 -8.62 -5.95 17.74
C ILE A 106 -8.61 -4.49 18.15
N VAL A 107 -9.23 -4.20 19.30
CA VAL A 107 -9.09 -2.90 19.96
C VAL A 107 -8.02 -3.06 21.04
N GLU A 108 -6.90 -2.36 20.89
CA GLU A 108 -5.91 -2.32 21.96
C GLU A 108 -6.44 -1.48 23.11
N ILE A 109 -6.49 -2.08 24.30
CA ILE A 109 -6.79 -1.36 25.54
C ILE A 109 -5.45 -0.91 26.12
N PRO A 110 -5.18 0.41 26.21
CA PRO A 110 -3.97 0.88 26.87
C PRO A 110 -4.06 0.50 28.36
N LEU A 111 -3.26 -0.48 28.77
CA LEU A 111 -3.08 -0.76 30.18
C LEU A 111 -2.28 0.41 30.76
N LYS A 112 -2.87 1.13 31.72
CA LYS A 112 -2.06 2.00 32.58
C LYS A 112 -1.00 1.11 33.24
N PRO A 113 0.29 1.48 33.23
CA PRO A 113 1.30 0.72 33.96
C PRO A 113 0.84 0.62 35.42
N LEU A 114 0.83 -0.61 35.95
CA LEU A 114 0.63 -0.86 37.36
C LEU A 114 1.79 -0.17 38.09
N ILE A 115 1.47 0.90 38.82
CA ILE A 115 2.39 1.64 39.68
C ILE A 115 2.73 0.76 40.88
#